data_AF-A0A7I9XV99-F1
#
_entry.id   AF-A0A7I9XV99-F1
#
_cell.length_a   1.000
_cell.length_b   1.000
_cell.length_c   1.000
_cell.angle_alpha   90.00
_cell.angle_beta   90.00
_cell.angle_gamma   90.00
#
_symmetry.space_group_name_H-M   'P 1'
#
loop_
_entity.id
_entity.type
_entity.pdbx_description
1 polymer ?
#
loop_
_entity_poly.entity_id
_entity_poly.type
_entity_poly.pdbx_seq_one_letter_code
_entity_poly.pdbx_strand_id
1 'polypeptide(L)'
;MTLPASGLPLSVVQPVTHTIPVAHGAETKTAVLVFGERGVPRPLTGLPVRHIAAAPDVDTVIGVHRRLVVVGADTELALVLSRLLRAERLDIEVGYAPPRRTAATRVYRLPAGRRAARRARRGTARRVPLIRDETGAVIVGGALWRGANGPLHGEAVVDDAVLFDGEVAGVCVEPMAVPPGVRAAVLTRRGRPRRWLSGRAAQLGSTGVLVTRDGVGAPRPLTRSTFYRHTEGWLLVR
;
A
#
# COMPACT_ATOMS: atom_id res chain seq x y z
N MET A 1 -0.86 45.39 -73.32
CA MET A 1 -0.46 44.09 -72.75
C MET A 1 -0.33 44.32 -71.25
N THR A 2 -1.43 44.09 -70.52
CA THR A 2 -1.61 44.54 -69.13
C THR A 2 -2.33 43.42 -68.39
N LEU A 3 -1.65 42.79 -67.43
CA LEU A 3 -2.18 41.71 -66.59
C LEU A 3 -3.14 42.29 -65.53
N PRO A 4 -4.26 41.62 -65.17
CA PRO A 4 -5.03 41.99 -63.99
C PRO A 4 -4.47 41.26 -62.76
N ALA A 5 -4.28 42.01 -61.67
CA ALA A 5 -3.96 41.47 -60.36
C ALA A 5 -5.24 40.89 -59.73
N SER A 6 -5.29 39.56 -59.60
CA SER A 6 -6.32 38.81 -58.89
C SER A 6 -6.02 38.82 -57.38
N GLY A 7 -6.76 39.63 -56.63
CA GLY A 7 -6.78 39.59 -55.16
C GLY A 7 -7.66 38.44 -54.67
N LEU A 8 -7.05 37.42 -54.06
CA LEU A 8 -7.77 36.38 -53.31
C LEU A 8 -8.28 36.95 -51.98
N PRO A 9 -9.50 36.64 -51.53
CA PRO A 9 -9.97 37.05 -50.21
C PRO A 9 -9.30 36.21 -49.12
N LEU A 10 -8.76 36.88 -48.10
CA LEU A 10 -8.27 36.26 -46.86
C LEU A 10 -9.47 35.79 -46.02
N SER A 11 -9.68 34.48 -45.97
CA SER A 11 -10.66 33.85 -45.06
C SER A 11 -10.11 33.87 -43.63
N VAL A 12 -10.62 34.77 -42.78
CA VAL A 12 -10.36 34.77 -41.34
C VAL A 12 -11.12 33.60 -40.71
N VAL A 13 -10.42 32.51 -40.40
CA VAL A 13 -10.96 31.38 -39.64
C VAL A 13 -11.02 31.80 -38.17
N GLN A 14 -12.24 31.99 -37.65
CA GLN A 14 -12.44 32.25 -36.23
C GLN A 14 -12.24 30.95 -35.42
N PRO A 15 -11.54 30.98 -34.28
CA PRO A 15 -11.40 29.80 -33.43
C PRO A 15 -12.75 29.46 -32.79
N VAL A 16 -13.30 28.30 -33.15
CA VAL A 16 -14.50 27.75 -32.50
C VAL A 16 -14.07 27.23 -31.12
N THR A 17 -14.31 28.03 -30.09
CA THR A 17 -14.13 27.59 -28.70
C THR A 17 -15.25 26.62 -28.37
N HIS A 18 -15.01 25.33 -28.55
CA HIS A 18 -15.86 24.29 -27.96
C HIS A 18 -15.59 24.27 -26.45
N THR A 19 -16.37 25.04 -25.70
CA THR A 19 -16.46 24.86 -24.25
C THR A 19 -17.13 23.52 -24.00
N ILE A 20 -16.34 22.46 -23.79
CA ILE A 20 -16.84 21.20 -23.24
C ILE A 20 -17.35 21.54 -21.83
N PRO A 21 -18.64 21.32 -21.53
CA PRO A 21 -19.11 21.46 -20.17
C PRO A 21 -18.56 20.27 -19.38
N VAL A 22 -17.44 20.47 -18.70
CA VAL A 22 -17.00 19.54 -17.65
C VAL A 22 -17.96 19.75 -16.50
N ALA A 23 -19.07 19.00 -16.53
CA ALA A 23 -19.96 18.85 -15.41
C ALA A 23 -19.11 18.42 -14.21
N HIS A 24 -18.82 19.37 -13.32
CA HIS A 24 -18.31 19.09 -11.98
C HIS A 24 -19.47 18.49 -11.18
N GLY A 25 -19.88 17.27 -11.54
CA GLY A 25 -20.63 16.41 -10.65
C GLY A 25 -19.76 16.24 -9.42
N ALA A 26 -20.27 16.61 -8.25
CA ALA A 26 -19.55 16.64 -6.98
C ALA A 26 -18.63 15.41 -6.84
N GLU A 27 -17.34 15.60 -7.14
CA GLU A 27 -16.32 14.57 -7.03
C GLU A 27 -16.41 14.06 -5.60
N THR A 28 -16.82 12.81 -5.43
CA THR A 28 -16.89 12.22 -4.11
C THR A 28 -15.46 12.06 -3.64
N LYS A 29 -14.99 13.05 -2.88
CA LYS A 29 -13.60 13.16 -2.45
C LYS A 29 -13.14 11.94 -1.66
N THR A 30 -14.06 11.19 -1.06
CA THR A 30 -13.78 10.05 -0.19
C THR A 30 -14.77 8.91 -0.42
N ALA A 31 -14.25 7.70 -0.59
CA ALA A 31 -15.03 6.47 -0.57
C ALA A 31 -14.58 5.53 0.56
N VAL A 32 -15.49 4.66 1.00
CA VAL A 32 -15.25 3.68 2.05
C VAL A 32 -15.21 2.29 1.42
N LEU A 33 -14.09 1.60 1.60
CA LEU A 33 -13.90 0.22 1.15
C LEU A 33 -14.17 -0.72 2.33
N VAL A 34 -15.14 -1.60 2.14
CA VAL A 34 -15.58 -2.57 3.14
C VAL A 34 -15.34 -3.97 2.61
N PHE A 35 -14.78 -4.83 3.46
CA PHE A 35 -14.41 -6.19 3.11
C PHE A 35 -15.20 -7.18 3.94
N GLY A 36 -15.76 -8.21 3.28
CA GLY A 36 -16.70 -9.16 3.89
C GLY A 36 -17.98 -8.49 4.40
N GLU A 37 -18.67 -9.14 5.33
CA GLU A 37 -19.96 -8.67 5.87
C GLU A 37 -19.84 -7.59 6.97
N ARG A 38 -18.81 -6.73 6.89
CA ARG A 38 -18.55 -5.73 7.94
C ARG A 38 -19.50 -4.54 7.81
N GLY A 39 -19.99 -4.07 8.95
CA GLY A 39 -20.77 -2.83 9.01
C GLY A 39 -19.90 -1.57 8.89
N VAL A 40 -20.45 -0.51 8.30
CA VAL A 40 -19.78 0.79 8.19
C VAL A 40 -19.77 1.50 9.55
N PRO A 41 -18.60 1.89 10.09
CA PRO A 41 -18.53 2.66 11.33
C PRO A 41 -19.30 3.99 11.24
N ARG A 42 -20.07 4.35 12.29
CA ARG A 42 -20.86 5.62 12.32
C ARG A 42 -20.11 6.88 11.83
N PRO A 43 -18.81 7.10 12.12
CA PRO A 43 -18.11 8.26 11.58
C PRO A 43 -18.00 8.33 10.06
N LEU A 44 -18.19 7.22 9.36
CA LEU A 44 -18.09 7.05 7.91
C LEU A 44 -19.46 6.98 7.21
N THR A 45 -20.57 7.06 7.95
CA THR A 45 -21.91 7.07 7.34
C THR A 45 -22.11 8.29 6.45
N GLY A 46 -22.88 8.12 5.37
CA GLY A 46 -23.13 9.15 4.36
C GLY A 46 -22.00 9.32 3.34
N LEU A 47 -20.93 8.53 3.42
CA LEU A 47 -19.93 8.43 2.36
C LEU A 47 -20.32 7.31 1.39
N PRO A 48 -19.93 7.39 0.10
CA PRO A 48 -20.03 6.27 -0.83
C PRO A 48 -19.33 5.03 -0.26
N VAL A 49 -20.05 3.91 -0.25
CA VAL A 49 -19.54 2.62 0.21
C VAL A 49 -19.33 1.72 -1.00
N ARG A 50 -18.23 0.98 -0.98
CA ARG A 50 -17.89 -0.04 -1.96
C ARG A 50 -17.53 -1.32 -1.21
N HIS A 51 -18.31 -2.36 -1.48
CA HIS A 51 -18.05 -3.70 -0.97
C HIS A 51 -17.05 -4.38 -1.90
N ILE A 52 -15.95 -4.83 -1.33
CA ILE A 52 -14.86 -5.50 -2.05
C ILE A 52 -14.98 -7.00 -1.74
N ALA A 53 -15.38 -7.77 -2.74
CA ALA A 53 -15.46 -9.23 -2.68
C ALA A 53 -14.16 -9.87 -3.15
N ALA A 54 -13.48 -9.25 -4.12
CA ALA A 54 -12.23 -9.71 -4.69
C ALA A 54 -11.25 -8.55 -4.95
N ALA A 55 -9.97 -8.91 -5.11
CA ALA A 55 -8.90 -7.95 -5.39
C ALA A 55 -9.18 -7.01 -6.59
N PRO A 56 -9.77 -7.45 -7.72
CA PRO A 56 -10.05 -6.57 -8.86
C PRO A 56 -11.10 -5.51 -8.58
N ASP A 57 -11.99 -5.71 -7.60
CA ASP A 57 -13.06 -4.73 -7.31
C ASP A 57 -12.47 -3.39 -6.84
N VAL A 58 -11.28 -3.40 -6.26
CA VAL A 58 -10.54 -2.19 -5.86
C VAL A 58 -10.22 -1.33 -7.08
N ASP A 59 -9.99 -1.91 -8.26
CA ASP A 59 -9.61 -1.15 -9.45
C ASP A 59 -10.71 -0.21 -9.92
N THR A 60 -11.97 -0.60 -9.68
CA THR A 60 -13.15 0.18 -10.05
C THR A 60 -13.27 1.52 -9.31
N VAL A 61 -12.54 1.68 -8.20
CA VAL A 61 -12.54 2.90 -7.38
C VAL A 61 -11.29 3.75 -7.56
N ILE A 62 -10.27 3.23 -8.25
CA ILE A 62 -9.01 3.93 -8.49
C ILE A 62 -9.26 5.07 -9.48
N GLY A 63 -8.80 6.27 -9.15
CA GLY A 63 -8.94 7.45 -10.00
C GLY A 63 -10.31 8.14 -9.95
N VAL A 64 -11.33 7.50 -9.37
CA VAL A 64 -12.66 8.09 -9.14
C VAL A 64 -12.67 8.93 -7.85
N HIS A 65 -11.89 8.53 -6.85
CA HIS A 65 -11.86 9.16 -5.53
C HIS A 65 -10.45 9.60 -5.16
N ARG A 66 -10.32 10.78 -4.57
CA ARG A 66 -9.02 11.28 -4.05
C ARG A 66 -8.61 10.62 -2.74
N ARG A 67 -9.57 10.03 -2.00
CA ARG A 67 -9.35 9.36 -0.73
C ARG A 67 -10.12 8.04 -0.64
N LEU A 68 -9.45 7.00 -0.17
CA LEU A 68 -10.03 5.69 0.12
C LEU A 68 -9.90 5.39 1.61
N VAL A 69 -11.00 5.04 2.28
CA VAL A 69 -11.00 4.62 3.68
C VAL A 69 -11.20 3.11 3.75
N VAL A 70 -10.16 2.40 4.16
CA VAL A 70 -10.17 0.93 4.31
C VAL A 70 -10.72 0.55 5.68
N VAL A 71 -11.88 -0.10 5.70
CA VAL A 71 -12.47 -0.72 6.89
C VAL A 71 -12.11 -2.21 6.87
N GLY A 72 -10.93 -2.53 7.40
CA GLY A 72 -10.25 -3.81 7.15
C GLY A 72 -9.32 -4.23 8.29
N ALA A 73 -8.76 -5.44 8.19
CA ALA A 73 -7.54 -5.83 8.89
C ALA A 73 -6.31 -5.39 8.08
N ASP A 74 -5.11 -5.85 8.46
CA ASP A 74 -3.86 -5.44 7.80
C ASP A 74 -3.79 -5.97 6.36
N THR A 75 -4.30 -7.18 6.13
CA THR A 75 -4.36 -7.82 4.80
C THR A 75 -5.12 -6.98 3.78
N GLU A 76 -6.28 -6.41 4.14
CA GLU A 76 -7.10 -5.65 3.19
C GLU A 76 -6.49 -4.27 2.91
N LEU A 77 -5.81 -3.67 3.90
CA LEU A 77 -5.02 -2.45 3.65
C LEU A 77 -3.84 -2.74 2.71
N ALA A 78 -3.09 -3.81 2.96
CA ALA A 78 -2.01 -4.26 2.09
C ALA A 78 -2.49 -4.55 0.66
N LEU A 79 -3.65 -5.18 0.52
CA LEU A 79 -4.29 -5.44 -0.76
C LEU A 79 -4.57 -4.14 -1.53
N VAL A 80 -5.23 -3.18 -0.89
CA VAL A 80 -5.54 -1.87 -1.50
C VAL A 80 -4.27 -1.16 -1.94
N LEU A 81 -3.24 -1.11 -1.08
CA LEU A 81 -1.97 -0.48 -1.44
C LEU A 81 -1.24 -1.23 -2.56
N SER A 82 -1.33 -2.55 -2.62
CA SER A 82 -0.76 -3.34 -3.72
C SER A 82 -1.45 -3.04 -5.05
N ARG A 83 -2.77 -2.80 -5.04
CA ARG A 83 -3.53 -2.39 -6.24
C ARG A 83 -3.18 -0.96 -6.66
N LEU A 84 -3.12 -0.02 -5.71
CA LEU A 84 -2.71 1.36 -5.99
C LEU A 84 -1.29 1.45 -6.54
N LEU A 85 -0.37 0.66 -5.99
CA LEU A 85 1.00 0.54 -6.49
C LEU A 85 1.03 0.06 -7.95
N ARG A 86 0.26 -0.99 -8.28
CA ARG A 86 0.18 -1.53 -9.66
C ARG A 86 -0.46 -0.57 -10.64
N ALA A 87 -1.37 0.29 -10.17
CA ALA A 87 -2.01 1.31 -10.97
C ALA A 87 -1.22 2.63 -11.03
N GLU A 88 -0.05 2.72 -10.37
CA GLU A 88 0.72 3.96 -10.24
C GLU A 88 -0.07 5.12 -9.62
N ARG A 89 -0.99 4.80 -8.70
CA ARG A 89 -1.91 5.76 -8.05
C ARG A 89 -1.66 5.94 -6.56
N LEU A 90 -0.38 6.00 -6.16
CA LEU A 90 -0.01 6.25 -4.77
C LEU A 90 -0.31 7.70 -4.30
N ASP A 91 -0.67 8.58 -5.24
CA ASP A 91 -1.24 9.93 -5.01
C ASP A 91 -2.62 9.91 -4.33
N ILE A 92 -3.29 8.76 -4.29
CA ILE A 92 -4.57 8.62 -3.58
C ILE A 92 -4.33 8.54 -2.07
N GLU A 93 -5.07 9.34 -1.31
CA GLU A 93 -5.01 9.34 0.15
C GLU A 93 -5.67 8.08 0.71
N VAL A 94 -5.01 7.37 1.61
CA VAL A 94 -5.53 6.14 2.21
C VAL A 94 -5.69 6.32 3.72
N GLY A 95 -6.94 6.23 4.18
CA GLY A 95 -7.29 6.17 5.58
C GLY A 95 -7.51 4.72 6.03
N TYR A 96 -7.04 4.38 7.22
CA TYR A 96 -7.19 3.03 7.77
C TYR A 96 -8.09 3.04 9.02
N ALA A 97 -9.13 2.20 9.02
CA ALA A 97 -10.15 2.15 10.05
C ALA A 97 -10.40 0.71 10.56
N PRO A 98 -9.41 0.06 11.20
CA PRO A 98 -9.60 -1.28 11.72
C PRO A 98 -10.48 -1.28 12.98
N PRO A 99 -11.26 -2.35 13.23
CA PRO A 99 -12.11 -2.45 14.41
C PRO A 99 -11.32 -2.56 15.72
N ARG A 100 -10.11 -3.14 15.67
CA ARG A 100 -9.21 -3.39 16.81
C ARG A 100 -7.78 -2.95 16.44
N ARG A 101 -6.88 -2.92 17.43
CA ARG A 101 -5.46 -2.65 17.18
C ARG A 101 -4.84 -3.82 16.41
N THR A 102 -4.09 -3.50 15.37
CA THR A 102 -3.37 -4.44 14.49
C THR A 102 -1.86 -4.12 14.48
N ALA A 103 -1.05 -4.89 13.74
CA ALA A 103 0.36 -4.59 13.60
C ALA A 103 0.56 -3.27 12.85
N ALA A 104 -0.18 -3.04 11.77
CA ALA A 104 -0.12 -1.76 11.03
C ALA A 104 -0.47 -0.56 11.93
N THR A 105 -1.48 -0.68 12.81
CA THR A 105 -1.79 0.43 13.74
C THR A 105 -0.63 0.77 14.67
N ARG A 106 0.21 -0.21 15.05
CA ARG A 106 1.41 0.02 15.87
C ARG A 106 2.52 0.69 15.07
N VAL A 107 2.78 0.19 13.86
CA VAL A 107 3.78 0.74 12.92
C VAL A 107 3.50 2.23 12.66
N TYR A 108 2.25 2.55 12.29
CA TYR A 108 1.86 3.90 11.88
C TYR A 108 1.31 4.76 13.01
N ARG A 109 1.32 4.26 14.25
CA ARG A 109 0.79 4.94 15.46
C ARG A 109 -0.66 5.41 15.27
N LEU A 110 -1.49 4.59 14.64
CA LEU A 110 -2.88 4.89 14.35
C LEU A 110 -3.81 4.42 15.48
N PRO A 111 -4.92 5.13 15.74
CA PRO A 111 -5.97 4.62 16.60
C PRO A 111 -6.70 3.42 15.96
N ALA A 112 -7.56 2.75 16.73
CA ALA A 112 -8.49 1.72 16.27
C ALA A 112 -9.96 2.12 16.51
N GLY A 113 -10.89 1.38 15.92
CA GLY A 113 -12.33 1.52 16.10
C GLY A 113 -12.86 2.89 15.65
N ARG A 114 -13.81 3.46 16.39
CA ARG A 114 -14.45 4.75 16.04
C ARG A 114 -13.45 5.91 15.92
N ARG A 115 -12.37 5.89 16.70
CA ARG A 115 -11.31 6.92 16.62
C ARG A 115 -10.54 6.80 15.30
N ALA A 116 -10.26 5.58 14.84
CA ALA A 116 -9.67 5.33 13.53
C ALA A 116 -10.57 5.80 12.39
N ALA A 117 -11.86 5.46 12.45
CA ALA A 117 -12.82 5.87 11.44
C ALA A 117 -12.96 7.41 11.33
N ARG A 118 -13.00 8.11 12.47
CA ARG A 118 -12.96 9.59 12.48
C ARG A 118 -11.67 10.12 11.86
N ARG A 119 -10.54 9.50 12.19
CA ARG A 119 -9.23 9.93 11.68
C ARG A 119 -9.08 9.69 10.19
N ALA A 120 -9.45 8.52 9.70
CA ALA A 120 -9.44 8.17 8.29
C ALA A 120 -10.32 9.12 7.45
N ARG A 121 -11.43 9.61 8.01
CA ARG A 121 -12.30 10.58 7.33
C ARG A 121 -11.73 12.00 7.32
N ARG A 122 -11.27 12.51 8.46
CA ARG A 122 -10.98 13.95 8.66
C ARG A 122 -9.49 14.30 8.78
N GLY A 123 -8.64 13.29 8.92
CA GLY A 123 -7.20 13.47 9.09
C GLY A 123 -6.54 14.05 7.84
N THR A 124 -5.27 14.40 8.01
CA THR A 124 -4.44 14.94 6.95
C THR A 124 -3.58 13.81 6.38
N ALA A 125 -3.49 13.75 5.05
CA ALA A 125 -2.60 12.82 4.38
C ALA A 125 -1.14 13.24 4.57
N ARG A 126 -0.28 12.29 4.90
CA ARG A 126 1.17 12.46 4.95
C ARG A 126 1.83 11.30 4.22
N ARG A 127 2.82 11.61 3.40
CA ARG A 127 3.57 10.58 2.69
C ARG A 127 4.45 9.81 3.66
N VAL A 128 4.37 8.49 3.60
CA VAL A 128 5.17 7.55 4.40
C VAL A 128 5.76 6.47 3.50
N PRO A 129 6.88 5.83 3.89
CA PRO A 129 7.46 4.73 3.11
C PRO A 129 6.44 3.63 2.78
N LEU A 130 6.46 3.13 1.55
CA LEU A 130 5.72 1.95 1.12
C LEU A 130 6.69 0.78 1.01
N ILE A 131 6.41 -0.32 1.72
CA ILE A 131 7.27 -1.50 1.72
C ILE A 131 6.60 -2.59 0.92
N ARG A 132 7.32 -3.12 -0.06
CA ARG A 132 6.85 -4.17 -0.96
C ARG A 132 7.88 -5.28 -1.09
N ASP A 133 7.44 -6.41 -1.62
CA ASP A 133 8.33 -7.46 -2.06
C ASP A 133 8.59 -7.44 -3.57
N GLU A 134 9.38 -8.41 -4.03
CA GLU A 134 9.70 -8.61 -5.44
C GLU A 134 8.45 -8.85 -6.31
N THR A 135 7.39 -9.45 -5.76
CA THR A 135 6.13 -9.74 -6.47
C THR A 135 5.20 -8.53 -6.58
N GLY A 136 5.55 -7.43 -5.90
CA GLY A 136 4.70 -6.24 -5.81
C GLY A 136 3.59 -6.34 -4.77
N ALA A 137 3.67 -7.32 -3.87
CA ALA A 137 2.82 -7.35 -2.68
C ALA A 137 3.37 -6.36 -1.65
N VAL A 138 2.48 -5.51 -1.14
CA VAL A 138 2.78 -4.54 -0.08
C VAL A 138 2.63 -5.20 1.29
N ILE A 139 3.48 -4.80 2.25
CA ILE A 139 3.29 -5.13 3.67
C ILE A 139 3.07 -3.86 4.50
N VAL A 140 2.15 -3.92 5.46
CA VAL A 140 1.77 -2.77 6.31
C VAL A 140 1.94 -3.01 7.80
N GLY A 141 1.78 -4.25 8.25
CA GLY A 141 1.99 -4.69 9.63
C GLY A 141 3.30 -5.44 9.79
N GLY A 142 3.61 -6.34 8.86
CA GLY A 142 4.86 -7.07 8.82
C GLY A 142 4.82 -8.35 8.00
N ALA A 143 5.97 -8.96 7.85
CA ALA A 143 6.16 -10.25 7.24
C ALA A 143 6.99 -11.19 8.14
N LEU A 144 6.85 -12.48 7.88
CA LEU A 144 7.54 -13.54 8.60
C LEU A 144 8.20 -14.49 7.61
N TRP A 145 9.47 -14.77 7.84
CA TRP A 145 10.23 -15.84 7.20
C TRP A 145 10.40 -16.99 8.18
N ARG A 146 9.95 -18.19 7.81
CA ARG A 146 10.20 -19.44 8.55
C ARG A 146 10.73 -20.51 7.62
N GLY A 147 11.53 -21.44 8.14
CA GLY A 147 11.96 -22.60 7.37
C GLY A 147 10.75 -23.45 6.94
N ALA A 148 10.78 -23.97 5.72
CA ALA A 148 9.70 -24.81 5.22
C ALA A 148 9.61 -26.16 5.96
N ASN A 149 10.76 -26.73 6.33
CA ASN A 149 10.89 -28.03 6.97
C ASN A 149 11.73 -27.93 8.25
N GLY A 150 11.37 -27.03 9.16
CA GLY A 150 12.08 -26.82 10.43
C GLY A 150 12.65 -25.41 10.57
N PRO A 151 13.82 -25.25 11.21
CA PRO A 151 14.51 -23.96 11.30
C PRO A 151 14.76 -23.34 9.91
N LEU A 152 14.80 -22.01 9.87
CA LEU A 152 15.17 -21.28 8.65
C LEU A 152 16.68 -21.37 8.46
N HIS A 153 17.11 -22.00 7.37
CA HIS A 153 18.51 -22.10 6.98
C HIS A 153 18.81 -21.24 5.75
N GLY A 154 19.83 -20.39 5.84
CA GLY A 154 20.25 -19.51 4.77
C GLY A 154 21.02 -18.29 5.27
N GLU A 155 20.99 -17.23 4.49
CA GLU A 155 21.63 -15.96 4.78
C GLU A 155 20.62 -14.82 4.56
N ALA A 156 20.58 -13.87 5.49
CA ALA A 156 19.83 -12.64 5.30
C ALA A 156 20.64 -11.41 5.65
N VAL A 157 20.41 -10.35 4.88
CA VAL A 157 21.02 -9.03 5.06
C VAL A 157 19.94 -7.96 5.14
N VAL A 158 20.26 -6.87 5.84
CA VAL A 158 19.49 -5.62 5.82
C VAL A 158 20.43 -4.53 5.32
N ASP A 159 20.18 -4.05 4.10
CA ASP A 159 21.16 -3.29 3.31
C ASP A 159 22.54 -3.99 3.29
N ASP A 160 23.56 -3.39 3.91
CA ASP A 160 24.94 -3.89 3.99
C ASP A 160 25.22 -4.71 5.28
N ALA A 161 24.26 -4.77 6.21
CA ALA A 161 24.45 -5.45 7.48
C ALA A 161 23.91 -6.88 7.44
N VAL A 162 24.77 -7.87 7.77
CA VAL A 162 24.36 -9.26 7.94
C VAL A 162 23.40 -9.39 9.12
N LEU A 163 22.18 -9.87 8.85
CA LEU A 163 21.17 -10.15 9.87
C LEU A 163 21.41 -11.52 10.50
N PHE A 164 21.69 -12.52 9.67
CA PHE A 164 22.17 -13.85 10.07
C PHE A 164 22.79 -14.58 8.89
N ASP A 165 23.64 -15.55 9.20
CA ASP A 165 24.16 -16.56 8.28
C ASP A 165 24.10 -17.92 9.01
N GLY A 166 23.49 -18.92 8.39
CA GLY A 166 23.26 -20.25 8.95
C GLY A 166 21.82 -20.50 9.38
N GLU A 167 21.62 -21.03 10.58
CA GLU A 167 20.31 -21.52 11.05
C GLU A 167 19.69 -20.60 12.12
N VAL A 168 18.43 -20.21 11.92
CA VAL A 168 17.63 -19.42 12.87
C VAL A 168 16.20 -19.93 13.00
N ALA A 169 15.52 -19.59 14.09
CA ALA A 169 14.10 -19.97 14.28
C ALA A 169 13.15 -19.27 13.28
N GLY A 170 13.59 -18.17 12.68
CA GLY A 170 12.86 -17.36 11.71
C GLY A 170 13.24 -15.90 11.81
N VAL A 171 12.70 -15.09 10.91
CA VAL A 171 12.91 -13.65 10.86
C VAL A 171 11.58 -12.94 10.73
N CYS A 172 11.39 -11.86 11.49
CA CYS A 172 10.32 -10.91 11.25
C CYS A 172 10.86 -9.69 10.52
N VAL A 173 10.08 -9.20 9.56
CA VAL A 173 10.35 -7.98 8.80
C VAL A 173 9.17 -7.05 9.00
N GLU A 174 9.41 -5.80 9.39
CA GLU A 174 8.36 -4.82 9.64
C GLU A 174 8.61 -3.53 8.85
N PRO A 175 7.54 -2.89 8.33
CA PRO A 175 7.64 -1.54 7.81
C PRO A 175 7.98 -0.54 8.91
N MET A 176 8.63 0.55 8.51
CA MET A 176 8.84 1.75 9.31
C MET A 176 8.10 2.91 8.65
N ALA A 177 7.35 3.67 9.43
CA ALA A 177 6.65 4.87 8.95
C ALA A 177 7.59 6.04 8.58
N VAL A 178 8.90 5.86 8.76
CA VAL A 178 9.97 6.81 8.47
C VAL A 178 11.13 6.08 7.79
N PRO A 179 11.99 6.79 7.03
CA PRO A 179 13.23 6.21 6.52
C PRO A 179 14.07 5.56 7.64
N PRO A 180 14.78 4.45 7.36
CA PRO A 180 15.08 3.92 6.03
C PRO A 180 13.95 3.08 5.41
N GLY A 181 12.94 2.66 6.19
CA GLY A 181 11.67 2.13 5.72
C GLY A 181 11.43 0.66 6.08
N VAL A 182 12.49 -0.15 6.21
CA VAL A 182 12.40 -1.56 6.59
C VAL A 182 13.17 -1.78 7.88
N ARG A 183 12.64 -2.62 8.76
CA ARG A 183 13.43 -3.24 9.83
C ARG A 183 13.23 -4.74 9.87
N ALA A 184 14.27 -5.48 10.21
CA ALA A 184 14.18 -6.93 10.37
C ALA A 184 14.90 -7.40 11.64
N ALA A 185 14.43 -8.49 12.21
CA ALA A 185 15.03 -9.11 13.39
C ALA A 185 14.88 -10.63 13.34
N VAL A 186 15.96 -11.32 13.74
CA VAL A 186 15.91 -12.75 14.05
C VAL A 186 14.98 -12.99 15.24
N LEU A 187 14.16 -14.01 15.12
CA LEU A 187 13.26 -14.47 16.16
C LEU A 187 13.96 -15.44 17.11
N THR A 188 13.67 -15.31 18.39
CA THR A 188 13.89 -16.38 19.37
C THR A 188 13.01 -17.59 19.07
N ARG A 189 13.31 -18.76 19.65
CA ARG A 189 12.44 -19.94 19.59
C ARG A 189 11.01 -19.68 20.09
N ARG A 190 10.82 -18.68 20.96
CA ARG A 190 9.50 -18.24 21.46
C ARG A 190 8.82 -17.20 20.55
N GLY A 191 9.36 -16.93 19.35
CA GLY A 191 8.79 -15.99 18.38
C GLY A 191 8.98 -14.51 18.72
N ARG A 192 9.87 -14.15 19.66
CA ARG A 192 10.16 -12.75 20.01
C ARG A 192 11.36 -12.22 19.20
N PRO A 193 11.31 -11.00 18.64
CA PRO A 193 12.44 -10.39 17.96
C PRO A 193 13.58 -10.08 18.95
N ARG A 194 14.82 -10.36 18.58
CA ARG A 194 16.00 -10.10 19.42
C ARG A 194 16.60 -8.72 19.20
N ARG A 195 17.22 -8.50 18.04
CA ARG A 195 17.91 -7.27 17.66
C ARG A 195 17.36 -6.81 16.31
N TRP A 196 16.89 -5.58 16.26
CA TRP A 196 16.42 -4.97 15.03
C TRP A 196 17.58 -4.36 14.26
N LEU A 197 17.69 -4.72 12.98
CA LEU A 197 18.42 -3.95 11.99
C LEU A 197 17.42 -3.15 11.16
N SER A 198 17.80 -1.94 10.73
CA SER A 198 16.97 -1.07 9.90
C SER A 198 17.71 -0.71 8.63
N GLY A 199 17.02 -0.71 7.50
CA GLY A 199 17.58 -0.46 6.17
C GLY A 199 16.50 -0.13 5.15
N ARG A 200 16.90 0.00 3.88
CA ARG A 200 16.00 0.20 2.75
C ARG A 200 15.46 -1.13 2.25
N ALA A 201 16.23 -2.21 2.40
CA ALA A 201 15.82 -3.55 2.03
C ALA A 201 16.25 -4.60 3.06
N ALA A 202 15.48 -5.68 3.15
CA ALA A 202 15.84 -6.92 3.81
C ALA A 202 15.77 -8.04 2.76
N GLN A 203 16.86 -8.78 2.58
CA GLN A 203 17.00 -9.82 1.57
C GLN A 203 17.33 -11.14 2.22
N LEU A 204 16.73 -12.22 1.72
CA LEU A 204 16.96 -13.59 2.17
C LEU A 204 17.30 -14.48 0.98
N GLY A 205 18.41 -15.21 1.09
CA GLY A 205 18.67 -16.44 0.36
C GLY A 205 18.55 -17.63 1.30
N SER A 206 17.83 -18.68 0.91
CA SER A 206 17.56 -19.84 1.77
C SER A 206 17.37 -21.12 0.96
N THR A 207 17.51 -22.26 1.62
CA THR A 207 17.19 -23.57 1.05
C THR A 207 15.68 -23.83 0.97
N GLY A 208 14.88 -23.10 1.75
CA GLY A 208 13.42 -23.15 1.71
C GLY A 208 12.78 -22.28 2.79
N VAL A 209 12.05 -21.26 2.37
CA VAL A 209 11.33 -20.32 3.24
C VAL A 209 9.84 -20.29 2.97
N LEU A 210 9.04 -20.36 4.03
CA LEU A 210 7.64 -19.97 4.06
C LEU A 210 7.54 -18.49 4.41
N VAL A 211 6.96 -17.72 3.50
CA VAL A 211 6.75 -16.27 3.68
C VAL A 211 5.30 -16.02 4.07
N THR A 212 5.08 -15.32 5.17
CA THR A 212 3.75 -14.80 5.55
C THR A 212 3.76 -13.29 5.50
N ARG A 213 2.82 -12.67 4.79
CA ARG A 213 2.68 -11.21 4.60
C ARG A 213 1.38 -10.75 5.23
N ASP A 214 1.45 -9.93 6.28
CA ASP A 214 0.27 -9.44 6.99
C ASP A 214 -0.76 -10.54 7.30
N GLY A 215 -0.27 -11.72 7.71
CA GLY A 215 -1.07 -12.90 8.04
C GLY A 215 -1.39 -13.83 6.86
N VAL A 216 -1.07 -13.48 5.62
CA VAL A 216 -1.31 -14.30 4.42
C VAL A 216 -0.05 -15.06 4.02
N GLY A 217 -0.11 -16.38 4.04
CA GLY A 217 0.98 -17.25 3.59
C GLY A 217 1.16 -17.23 2.07
N ALA A 218 2.42 -17.28 1.62
CA ALA A 218 2.73 -17.61 0.24
C ALA A 218 2.21 -19.03 -0.08
N PRO A 219 1.77 -19.30 -1.33
CA PRO A 219 1.17 -20.58 -1.69
C PRO A 219 2.16 -21.75 -1.67
N ARG A 220 3.47 -21.47 -1.78
CA ARG A 220 4.54 -22.47 -1.82
C ARG A 220 5.80 -21.93 -1.14
N PRO A 221 6.68 -22.80 -0.63
CA PRO A 221 8.02 -22.41 -0.21
C PRO A 221 8.79 -21.71 -1.34
N LEU A 222 9.59 -20.72 -0.97
CA LEU A 222 10.49 -19.99 -1.86
C LEU A 222 11.95 -20.28 -1.48
N THR A 223 12.90 -19.98 -2.35
CA THR A 223 14.33 -20.01 -2.02
C THR A 223 14.86 -18.61 -1.71
N ARG A 224 14.20 -17.57 -2.22
CA ARG A 224 14.55 -16.17 -2.00
C ARG A 224 13.32 -15.37 -1.63
N SER A 225 13.51 -14.33 -0.83
CA SER A 225 12.48 -13.34 -0.52
C SER A 225 13.14 -12.01 -0.21
N THR A 226 12.59 -10.91 -0.72
CA THR A 226 13.10 -9.58 -0.46
C THR A 226 11.96 -8.65 -0.08
N PHE A 227 12.16 -7.82 0.93
CA PHE A 227 11.27 -6.69 1.24
C PHE A 227 12.07 -5.41 1.12
N TYR A 228 11.54 -4.42 0.40
CA TYR A 228 12.23 -3.16 0.17
C TYR A 228 11.28 -1.98 0.17
N ARG A 229 11.83 -0.82 0.50
CA ARG A 229 11.16 0.46 0.36
C ARG A 229 11.03 0.81 -1.12
N HIS A 230 9.80 0.94 -1.58
CA HIS A 230 9.50 1.48 -2.91
C HIS A 230 9.97 2.94 -3.02
N THR A 231 10.30 3.38 -4.22
CA THR A 231 10.81 4.73 -4.50
C THR A 231 9.79 5.79 -4.10
N GLU A 232 8.51 5.57 -4.41
CA GLU A 232 7.41 6.41 -3.96
C GLU A 232 6.77 5.86 -2.67
N GLY A 233 6.51 6.75 -1.72
CA GLY A 233 5.71 6.44 -0.54
C GLY A 233 4.20 6.57 -0.80
N TRP A 234 3.38 6.06 0.11
CA TRP A 234 1.91 6.20 0.02
C TRP A 234 1.42 7.33 0.93
N LEU A 235 0.26 7.91 0.60
CA LEU A 235 -0.36 8.97 1.38
C LEU A 235 -1.24 8.40 2.51
N LEU A 236 -0.68 8.29 3.71
CA LEU A 236 -1.41 7.83 4.89
C LEU A 236 -2.18 8.99 5.54
N VAL A 237 -3.49 8.82 5.76
CA VAL A 237 -4.32 9.76 6.53
C VAL A 237 -4.17 9.50 8.03
N ARG A 238 -3.67 10.49 8.79
CA ARG A 238 -3.46 10.39 10.25
C ARG A 238 -3.67 11.69 11.02
#